data_AF-A0A0C9ZAR3-F1
#
_entry.id   AF-A0A0C9ZAR3-F1
#
_cell.length_a   1.000
_cell.length_b   1.000
_cell.length_c   1.000
_cell.angle_alpha   90.00
_cell.angle_beta   90.00
_cell.angle_gamma   90.00
#
_symmetry.space_group_name_H-M   'P 1'
#
loop_
_entity.id
_entity.type
_entity.pdbx_description
1 polymer ?
#
loop_
_entity_poly.entity_id
_entity_poly.type
_entity_poly.pdbx_seq_one_letter_code
_entity_poly.pdbx_strand_id
1 'polypeptide(L)' 'IVVELETESLASWLGSIEGRALLEGQLGPSVSFRNRTYPIVLEYLPIHMQLEQNDFLRKIEQENHLPTDSLSSIRWIKP' A
#
# COMPACT_ATOMS: atom_id res chain seq x y z
N ILE A 1 -3.02 17.44 0.60
CA ILE A 1 -2.14 18.18 -0.31
C ILE A 1 -1.61 17.16 -1.31
N VAL A 2 -1.82 17.39 -2.60
CA VAL A 2 -1.17 16.64 -3.67
C VAL A 2 -0.06 17.55 -4.18
N VAL A 3 1.16 17.04 -4.24
CA VAL A 3 2.33 17.80 -4.70
C VAL A 3 2.86 17.09 -5.94
N GLU A 4 2.94 17.84 -7.03
CA GLU A 4 3.57 17.37 -8.26
C GLU A 4 5.08 17.56 -8.16
N LEU A 5 5.85 16.56 -8.59
CA LEU A 5 7.31 16.56 -8.54
C LEU A 5 7.86 16.67 -9.96
N GLU A 6 8.97 17.37 -10.10
CA GLU A 6 9.57 17.67 -11.41
C GLU A 6 10.08 16.43 -12.15
N THR A 7 10.42 15.36 -11.42
CA THR A 7 11.00 14.14 -12.00
C THR A 7 10.52 12.87 -11.30
N GLU A 8 10.51 11.78 -12.06
CA GLU A 8 10.22 10.43 -11.55
C GLU A 8 11.26 9.96 -10.53
N SER A 9 12.54 10.31 -10.73
CA SER A 9 13.62 9.94 -9.80
C SER A 9 13.42 10.59 -8.43
N LEU A 10 12.97 11.84 -8.38
CA LEU A 10 12.64 12.52 -7.12
C LEU A 10 11.44 11.88 -6.43
N ALA A 11 10.42 11.49 -7.20
CA ALA A 11 9.27 10.76 -6.68
C ALA A 11 9.66 9.40 -6.09
N SER A 12 10.51 8.66 -6.80
CA SER A 12 11.04 7.37 -6.36
C SER A 12 11.89 7.52 -5.09
N TRP A 13 12.75 8.53 -5.04
CA TRP A 13 13.55 8.84 -3.84
C TRP A 13 12.67 9.18 -2.63
N LEU A 14 11.65 10.02 -2.78
CA LEU A 14 10.66 10.28 -1.72
C LEU A 14 9.83 9.04 -1.35
N GLY A 15 9.71 8.08 -2.25
CA GLY A 15 9.11 6.78 -2.00
C GLY A 15 9.97 5.87 -1.11
N SER A 16 11.29 6.09 -1.06
CA SER A 16 12.25 5.27 -0.30
C SER A 16 12.23 5.56 1.20
N ILE A 17 12.72 4.60 2.01
CA ILE A 17 12.84 4.77 3.47
C ILE A 17 13.75 5.95 3.81
N GLU A 18 14.88 6.08 3.11
CA GLU A 18 15.86 7.13 3.34
C GLU A 18 15.30 8.52 3.00
N GLY A 19 14.70 8.68 1.81
CA GLY A 19 14.14 9.96 1.39
C GLY A 19 13.00 10.44 2.29
N ARG A 20 12.15 9.52 2.77
CA ARG A 20 11.10 9.85 3.74
C ARG A 20 11.67 10.34 5.06
N ALA A 21 12.62 9.60 5.63
CA ALA A 21 13.22 9.94 6.92
C ALA A 21 13.95 11.29 6.87
N LEU A 22 14.66 11.58 5.76
CA LEU A 22 15.31 12.86 5.56
C LEU A 22 14.30 14.01 5.47
N LEU A 23 13.22 13.85 4.71
CA LEU A 23 12.21 14.90 4.59
C LEU A 23 11.46 15.13 5.91
N GLU A 24 11.10 14.08 6.64
CA GLU A 24 10.51 14.21 7.99
C GLU A 24 11.43 15.00 8.93
N GLY A 25 12.73 14.68 8.92
CA GLY A 25 13.73 15.39 9.72
C GLY A 25 13.83 16.89 9.39
N GLN A 26 13.62 17.28 8.12
CA GLN A 26 13.64 18.68 7.70
C GLN A 26 12.35 19.44 8.05
N LEU A 27 11.19 18.78 8.04
CA LEU A 27 9.89 19.40 8.31
C LEU A 27 9.54 19.47 9.81
N GLY A 28 10.26 18.72 10.64
CA GLY A 28 10.15 18.75 12.09
C GLY A 28 9.38 17.57 12.70
N PRO A 29 9.42 17.41 14.04
CA PRO A 29 9.01 16.18 14.73
C PRO A 29 7.51 15.90 14.71
N SER A 30 6.69 16.87 14.29
CA SER A 30 5.24 16.71 14.15
C SER A 30 4.81 16.20 12.78
N VAL A 31 5.75 15.97 11.87
CA VAL A 31 5.46 15.53 10.49
C VAL A 31 5.87 14.07 10.33
N SER A 32 4.94 13.27 9.78
CA SER A 32 5.18 11.87 9.46
C SER A 32 4.57 11.52 8.11
N PHE A 33 5.26 10.70 7.32
CA PHE A 33 4.70 10.05 6.15
C PHE A 33 3.69 9.00 6.57
N ARG A 34 2.49 9.11 5.99
CA ARG A 34 1.44 8.12 6.18
C ARG A 34 1.25 7.34 4.90
N ASN A 35 1.55 6.04 4.93
CA ASN A 35 1.15 5.13 3.87
C ASN A 35 -0.37 5.11 3.81
N ARG A 36 -0.92 5.44 2.63
CA ARG A 36 -2.36 5.42 2.38
C ARG A 36 -2.72 4.12 1.69
N THR A 37 -3.66 3.41 2.26
CA THR A 37 -4.31 2.27 1.63
C THR A 37 -5.57 2.77 0.93
N TYR A 38 -5.81 2.29 -0.29
CA TYR A 38 -7.01 2.62 -1.04
C TYR A 38 -7.89 1.36 -1.14
N PRO A 39 -9.14 1.40 -0.67
CA PRO A 39 -10.03 0.24 -0.78
C PRO A 39 -10.40 0.03 -2.24
N ILE A 40 -10.36 -1.22 -2.68
CA ILE A 40 -10.83 -1.66 -4.00
C ILE A 40 -11.99 -2.62 -3.78
N VAL A 41 -13.07 -2.45 -4.54
CA VAL A 41 -14.21 -3.38 -4.54
C VAL A 41 -14.03 -4.35 -5.70
N LEU A 42 -14.08 -5.64 -5.40
CA LEU A 42 -14.02 -6.71 -6.39
C LEU A 42 -15.39 -7.36 -6.50
N GLU A 43 -15.93 -7.35 -7.71
CA GLU A 43 -17.15 -8.08 -8.05
C GLU A 43 -16.76 -9.48 -8.56
N TYR A 44 -17.57 -10.50 -8.24
CA TYR A 44 -17.40 -11.89 -8.71
C TYR A 44 -16.23 -12.69 -8.12
N LEU A 45 -15.97 -12.57 -6.82
CA LEU A 45 -15.05 -13.48 -6.13
C LEU A 45 -15.68 -14.87 -5.89
N PRO A 46 -14.94 -15.97 -6.08
CA PRO A 46 -15.44 -17.30 -5.76
C PRO A 46 -15.75 -17.45 -4.27
N ILE A 47 -16.95 -17.93 -3.94
CA ILE A 47 -17.42 -18.08 -2.55
C ILE A 47 -16.62 -19.10 -1.73
N HIS A 48 -15.87 -19.99 -2.39
CA HIS A 48 -15.01 -20.97 -1.73
C HIS A 48 -13.66 -20.38 -1.30
N MET A 49 -13.39 -19.12 -1.61
CA MET A 49 -12.17 -18.42 -1.24
C MET A 49 -12.14 -18.15 0.27
N GLN A 50 -11.13 -18.68 0.95
CA GLN A 50 -10.99 -18.57 2.41
C GLN A 50 -10.10 -17.37 2.78
N LEU A 51 -10.72 -16.20 2.92
CA LEU A 51 -10.05 -14.93 3.22
C LEU A 51 -9.34 -14.94 4.59
N GLU A 52 -9.79 -15.80 5.50
CA GLU A 52 -9.33 -15.88 6.89
C GLU A 52 -8.02 -16.69 7.05
N GLN A 53 -7.51 -17.30 5.98
CA GLN A 53 -6.20 -17.96 6.04
C GLN A 53 -5.09 -16.94 6.24
N ASN A 54 -4.17 -17.19 7.19
CA ASN A 54 -3.09 -16.25 7.53
C ASN A 54 -2.25 -15.81 6.32
N ASP A 55 -1.98 -16.72 5.38
CA ASP A 55 -1.14 -16.45 4.21
C ASP A 55 -1.94 -16.07 2.96
N PHE A 56 -3.26 -15.87 3.09
CA PHE A 56 -4.15 -15.61 1.95
C PHE A 56 -3.66 -14.43 1.10
N LEU A 57 -3.38 -13.29 1.74
CA LEU A 57 -2.93 -12.09 1.05
C LEU A 57 -1.58 -12.30 0.35
N ARG A 58 -0.65 -13.02 0.99
CA ARG A 58 0.68 -13.28 0.41
C ARG A 58 0.57 -14.15 -0.84
N LYS A 59 -0.32 -15.15 -0.81
CA LYS A 59 -0.61 -16.02 -1.97
C LYS A 59 -1.21 -15.21 -3.12
N ILE A 60 -2.20 -14.36 -2.84
CA ILE A 60 -2.81 -13.51 -3.87
C ILE A 60 -1.78 -12.57 -4.49
N GLU A 61 -0.92 -11.94 -3.69
CA GLU A 61 0.15 -11.11 -4.22
C GLU A 61 1.08 -11.90 -5.14
N GLN A 62 1.50 -13.10 -4.72
CA GLN A 62 2.36 -13.96 -5.52
C GLN A 62 1.69 -14.43 -6.83
N GLU A 63 0.43 -14.89 -6.75
CA GLU A 63 -0.35 -15.35 -7.91
C GLU A 63 -0.59 -14.23 -8.94
N ASN A 64 -0.67 -12.98 -8.48
CA ASN A 64 -0.94 -11.81 -9.33
C ASN A 64 0.32 -10.97 -9.63
N HIS A 65 1.51 -11.45 -9.26
CA HIS A 65 2.78 -10.73 -9.43
C HIS A 65 2.79 -9.33 -8.80
N LEU A 66 2.11 -9.17 -7.67
CA LEU A 66 2.13 -7.94 -6.89
C LEU A 66 3.36 -7.89 -5.98
N PRO A 67 3.87 -6.68 -5.67
CA PRO A 67 4.91 -6.53 -4.66
C PRO A 67 4.45 -7.06 -3.30
N THR A 68 5.41 -7.60 -2.54
CA THR A 68 5.15 -7.99 -1.16
C THR A 68 4.65 -6.80 -0.34
N ASP A 69 3.66 -7.07 0.49
CA ASP A 69 2.97 -6.15 1.41
C ASP A 69 2.19 -5.02 0.71
N SER A 70 1.83 -5.22 -0.56
CA SER A 70 0.96 -4.31 -1.31
C SER A 70 -0.51 -4.41 -0.87
N LEU A 71 -0.97 -5.58 -0.42
CA LEU A 71 -2.31 -5.79 0.13
C LEU A 71 -2.30 -5.72 1.65
N SER A 72 -2.96 -4.68 2.19
CA SER A 72 -3.02 -4.42 3.63
C SER A 72 -4.06 -5.25 4.38
N SER A 73 -5.24 -5.43 3.79
CA SER A 73 -6.34 -6.20 4.39
C SER A 73 -7.34 -6.60 3.32
N ILE A 74 -8.11 -7.65 3.60
CA ILE A 74 -9.26 -8.05 2.79
C ILE A 74 -10.41 -8.45 3.71
N ARG A 75 -11.64 -8.19 3.27
CA ARG A 75 -12.86 -8.57 3.99
C ARG A 75 -14.00 -8.73 3.02
N TRP A 76 -14.94 -9.62 3.35
CA TRP A 76 -16.24 -9.60 2.72
C TRP A 76 -16.95 -8.26 3.00
N ILE A 77 -17.51 -7.68 1.96
CA ILE A 77 -18.49 -6.61 2.10
C ILE A 77 -19.76 -7.34 2.55
N LYS A 78 -20.16 -7.12 3.81
CA LYS A 78 -21.44 -7.64 4.29
C LYS A 78 -22.55 -7.04 3.41
N PRO A 79 -23.54 -7.83 2.98
CA PRO A 79 -24.76 -7.26 2.40
C PRO A 79 -25.46 -6.33 3.40
#